data_AF-A0AAD5MY87-F1
#
_entry.id   AF-A0AAD5MY87-F1
#
_cell.length_a   1.000
_cell.length_b   1.000
_cell.length_c   1.000
_cell.angle_alpha   90.00
_cell.angle_beta   90.00
_cell.angle_gamma   90.00
#
_symmetry.space_group_name_H-M   'P 1'
#
loop_
_entity.id
_entity.type
_entity.pdbx_description
1 polymer ?
#
loop_
_entity_poly.entity_id
_entity_poly.type
_entity_poly.pdbx_seq_one_letter_code
_entity_poly.pdbx_strand_id
1 'polypeptide(L)'
;MVGPPTVIIVTSLLATILTVSGCGVIPTGQASTRTLSVTGFTLPVAMAYSTALDVRARVPGIASSRDEARAFVSRLVTQTVLDVLELQGRSALLPDAVISTILSQLNITIIYKPLPCLKVVSLMDIVDMMKENCVIVDDTVTQICTMKMPPPPARPARPARQQQQNMCMMHLAPIPPQHLTIGGTISTTNIIMANWSTAMWQSVVNRAVRMLASGPFRLHFSTVSAVVSGN
;
A
#
# COMPACT_ATOMS: atom_id res chain seq x y z
N MET A 1 -36.89 -1.31 33.64
CA MET A 1 -36.33 0.03 33.34
C MET A 1 -35.40 -0.13 32.15
N VAL A 2 -35.91 0.14 30.95
CA VAL A 2 -35.21 -0.02 29.67
C VAL A 2 -34.91 1.39 29.20
N GLY A 3 -33.63 1.79 29.20
CA GLY A 3 -33.19 3.08 28.68
C GLY A 3 -33.27 3.11 27.15
N PRO A 4 -33.51 4.27 26.53
CA PRO A 4 -33.63 4.36 25.09
C PRO A 4 -32.26 4.17 24.42
N PRO A 5 -32.23 3.68 23.17
CA PRO A 5 -30.99 3.59 22.41
C PRO A 5 -30.55 4.99 21.96
N THR A 6 -29.35 5.37 22.36
CA THR A 6 -28.64 6.55 21.84
C THR A 6 -28.30 6.32 20.37
N VAL A 7 -29.10 6.89 19.48
CA VAL A 7 -28.80 6.98 18.05
C VAL A 7 -27.67 8.00 17.87
N ILE A 8 -26.44 7.52 17.67
CA ILE A 8 -25.31 8.38 17.28
C ILE A 8 -25.52 8.77 15.82
N ILE A 9 -26.11 9.93 15.63
CA ILE A 9 -26.27 10.58 14.34
C ILE A 9 -24.87 10.99 13.82
N VAL A 10 -24.31 10.20 12.91
CA VAL A 10 -23.14 10.58 12.10
C VAL A 10 -23.63 11.40 10.91
N THR A 11 -24.16 12.60 11.16
CA THR A 11 -24.45 13.60 10.10
C THR A 11 -23.78 14.92 10.46
N SER A 12 -22.46 14.98 10.30
CA SER A 12 -21.71 16.23 10.48
C SER A 12 -20.67 16.42 9.38
N LEU A 13 -21.07 16.28 8.11
CA LEU A 13 -20.18 16.58 6.98
C LEU A 13 -20.92 16.94 5.67
N LEU A 14 -22.14 17.50 5.75
CA LEU A 14 -22.99 17.75 4.56
C LEU A 14 -23.51 19.19 4.41
N ALA A 15 -22.90 20.17 5.10
CA ALA A 15 -23.39 21.55 5.07
C ALA A 15 -22.29 22.59 4.81
N THR A 16 -21.70 22.58 3.60
CA THR A 16 -21.00 23.78 3.05
C THR A 16 -20.77 23.78 1.54
N ILE A 17 -21.41 22.91 0.74
CA ILE A 17 -21.27 22.98 -0.74
C ILE A 17 -22.45 23.78 -1.31
N LEU A 18 -22.42 25.10 -1.12
CA LEU A 18 -23.29 26.03 -1.86
C LEU A 18 -22.53 26.53 -3.10
N THR A 19 -23.11 26.20 -4.26
CA THR A 19 -23.11 27.00 -5.50
C THR A 19 -21.77 27.54 -6.02
N VAL A 20 -20.85 26.66 -6.39
CA VAL A 20 -19.86 27.00 -7.43
C VAL A 20 -20.11 26.09 -8.63
N SER A 21 -21.08 26.51 -9.45
CA SER A 21 -21.29 26.02 -10.82
C SER A 21 -20.18 26.57 -11.72
N GLY A 22 -18.95 26.13 -11.48
CA GLY A 22 -17.78 26.55 -12.24
C GLY A 22 -17.01 25.33 -12.69
N CYS A 23 -17.31 24.83 -13.90
CA CYS A 23 -16.37 24.04 -14.69
C CYS A 23 -15.16 24.89 -15.16
N GLY A 24 -14.69 25.81 -14.31
CA GLY A 24 -13.50 26.61 -14.57
C GLY A 24 -12.29 25.74 -14.29
N VAL A 25 -11.59 25.36 -15.36
CA VAL A 25 -10.24 24.80 -15.22
C VAL A 25 -9.39 25.88 -14.56
N ILE A 26 -8.77 25.55 -13.44
CA ILE A 26 -7.80 26.41 -12.79
C ILE A 26 -6.68 26.77 -13.79
N PRO A 27 -6.23 28.03 -13.90
CA PRO A 27 -5.10 28.38 -14.76
C PRO A 27 -3.88 27.48 -14.49
N THR A 28 -3.19 27.07 -15.55
CA THR A 28 -1.95 26.28 -15.47
C THR A 28 -0.96 26.93 -14.48
N GLY A 29 -0.70 26.25 -13.36
CA GLY A 29 0.15 26.74 -12.26
C GLY A 29 -0.47 26.69 -10.86
N GLN A 30 -1.78 26.42 -10.74
CA GLN A 30 -2.51 26.36 -9.46
C GLN A 30 -3.01 24.94 -9.11
N ALA A 31 -2.34 23.89 -9.60
CA ALA A 31 -2.67 22.52 -9.21
C ALA A 31 -2.38 22.31 -7.71
N SER A 32 -3.39 21.92 -6.93
CA SER A 32 -3.16 21.52 -5.54
C SER A 32 -2.56 20.12 -5.53
N THR A 33 -1.47 19.94 -4.78
CA THR A 33 -0.79 18.66 -4.66
C THR A 33 -0.67 18.28 -3.19
N ARG A 34 -1.17 17.08 -2.87
CA ARG A 34 -1.10 16.51 -1.53
C ARG A 34 -0.22 15.28 -1.56
N THR A 35 0.61 15.10 -0.54
CA THR A 35 1.38 13.89 -0.32
C THR A 35 0.56 12.91 0.53
N LEU A 36 0.52 11.66 0.10
CA LEU A 36 -0.10 10.55 0.83
C LEU A 36 0.99 9.60 1.33
N SER A 37 0.79 9.05 2.52
CA SER A 37 1.61 7.98 3.07
C SER A 37 0.71 6.97 3.76
N VAL A 38 0.83 5.70 3.38
CA VAL A 38 0.07 4.58 3.92
C VAL A 38 1.06 3.57 4.52
N THR A 39 0.87 3.22 5.79
CA THR A 39 1.78 2.38 6.57
C THR A 39 1.03 1.41 7.47
N GLY A 40 1.70 0.38 7.99
CA GLY A 40 1.13 -0.53 8.99
C GLY A 40 0.30 -1.67 8.40
N PHE A 41 0.47 -1.98 7.11
CA PHE A 41 -0.05 -3.20 6.48
C PHE A 41 0.95 -4.36 6.59
N THR A 42 0.48 -5.61 6.52
CA THR A 42 1.35 -6.78 6.31
C THR A 42 1.57 -7.00 4.82
N LEU A 43 2.73 -7.49 4.40
CA LEU A 43 3.10 -7.52 2.99
C LEU A 43 2.44 -8.71 2.25
N PRO A 44 1.43 -8.48 1.37
CA PRO A 44 0.90 -9.55 0.53
C PRO A 44 1.94 -9.96 -0.52
N VAL A 45 1.96 -11.22 -0.93
CA VAL A 45 2.93 -11.69 -1.95
C VAL A 45 2.79 -10.94 -3.28
N ALA A 46 1.59 -10.46 -3.64
CA ALA A 46 1.35 -9.65 -4.83
C ALA A 46 2.08 -8.29 -4.83
N MET A 47 2.51 -7.81 -3.65
CA MET A 47 3.31 -6.59 -3.50
C MET A 47 4.82 -6.87 -3.43
N ALA A 48 5.23 -8.14 -3.33
CA ALA A 48 6.60 -8.58 -3.51
C ALA A 48 6.83 -9.02 -4.97
N TYR A 49 8.10 -9.17 -5.37
CA TYR A 49 8.43 -9.67 -6.71
C TYR A 49 9.56 -10.70 -6.71
N SER A 50 9.54 -11.58 -7.70
CA SER A 50 10.64 -12.49 -7.98
C SER A 50 10.80 -12.73 -9.48
N THR A 51 12.05 -12.63 -9.94
CA THR A 51 12.41 -13.03 -11.30
C THR A 51 12.73 -14.53 -11.40
N ALA A 52 12.83 -15.23 -10.27
CA ALA A 52 13.20 -16.64 -10.22
C ALA A 52 11.98 -17.52 -10.55
N LEU A 53 12.15 -18.47 -11.48
CA LEU A 53 11.06 -19.33 -11.96
C LEU A 53 10.57 -20.29 -10.88
N ASP A 54 11.48 -20.83 -10.07
CA ASP A 54 11.17 -21.74 -8.96
C ASP A 54 10.37 -21.06 -7.85
N VAL A 55 10.67 -19.78 -7.56
CA VAL A 55 9.88 -18.97 -6.62
C VAL A 55 8.46 -18.78 -7.13
N ARG A 56 8.30 -18.37 -8.41
CA ARG A 56 6.98 -18.17 -9.01
C ARG A 56 6.18 -19.47 -9.14
N ALA A 57 6.85 -20.59 -9.35
CA ALA A 57 6.19 -21.90 -9.37
C ALA A 57 5.65 -22.29 -7.98
N ARG A 58 6.34 -21.88 -6.90
CA ARG A 58 5.92 -22.15 -5.52
C ARG A 58 4.90 -21.14 -4.99
N VAL A 59 4.97 -19.90 -5.45
CA VAL A 59 4.13 -18.78 -4.99
C VAL A 59 3.51 -18.12 -6.22
N PRO A 60 2.41 -18.66 -6.76
CA PRO A 60 1.83 -18.17 -8.00
C PRO A 60 1.31 -16.73 -7.92
N GLY A 61 1.05 -16.21 -6.71
CA GLY A 61 0.59 -14.83 -6.49
C GLY A 61 1.72 -13.78 -6.48
N ILE A 62 3.00 -14.17 -6.53
CA ILE A 62 4.10 -13.20 -6.50
C ILE A 62 4.28 -12.51 -7.86
N ALA A 63 4.54 -11.21 -7.85
CA ALA A 63 4.80 -10.49 -9.09
C ALA A 63 6.08 -11.00 -9.77
N SER A 64 6.08 -11.07 -11.10
CA SER A 64 7.23 -11.53 -11.88
C SER A 64 8.34 -10.50 -12.03
N SER A 65 8.03 -9.24 -11.75
CA SER A 65 8.96 -8.13 -11.87
C SER A 65 8.63 -7.03 -10.86
N ARG A 66 9.60 -6.14 -10.65
CA ARG A 66 9.43 -4.96 -9.81
C ARG A 66 8.31 -4.05 -10.33
N ASP A 67 8.22 -3.90 -11.65
CA ASP A 67 7.26 -2.99 -12.26
C ASP A 67 5.84 -3.55 -12.21
N GLU A 68 5.68 -4.87 -12.29
CA GLU A 68 4.38 -5.52 -12.08
C GLU A 68 3.87 -5.34 -10.64
N ALA A 69 4.73 -5.54 -9.62
CA ALA A 69 4.37 -5.27 -8.23
C ALA A 69 3.99 -3.80 -8.01
N ARG A 70 4.74 -2.86 -8.60
CA ARG A 70 4.40 -1.42 -8.55
C ARG A 70 3.09 -1.11 -9.23
N ALA A 71 2.85 -1.67 -10.42
CA ALA A 71 1.61 -1.47 -11.17
C ALA A 71 0.41 -2.05 -10.44
N PHE A 72 0.58 -3.19 -9.75
CA PHE A 72 -0.43 -3.75 -8.87
C PHE A 72 -0.80 -2.80 -7.73
N VAL A 73 0.18 -2.34 -6.95
CA VAL A 73 -0.06 -1.40 -5.84
C VAL A 73 -0.63 -0.07 -6.33
N SER A 74 -0.11 0.45 -7.44
CA SER A 74 -0.59 1.69 -8.05
C SER A 74 -2.07 1.59 -8.44
N ARG A 75 -2.46 0.52 -9.15
CA ARG A 75 -3.87 0.28 -9.51
C ARG A 75 -4.75 0.13 -8.28
N LEU A 76 -4.32 -0.67 -7.31
CA LEU A 76 -5.07 -0.93 -6.08
C LEU A 76 -5.39 0.38 -5.35
N VAL A 77 -4.37 1.20 -5.08
CA VAL A 77 -4.55 2.48 -4.36
C VAL A 77 -5.33 3.49 -5.20
N THR A 78 -5.02 3.61 -6.49
CA THR A 78 -5.69 4.56 -7.39
C THR A 78 -7.18 4.25 -7.51
N GLN A 79 -7.54 2.99 -7.79
CA GLN A 79 -8.94 2.57 -7.89
C GLN A 79 -9.69 2.83 -6.58
N THR A 80 -9.11 2.41 -5.45
CA THR A 80 -9.74 2.62 -4.14
C THR A 80 -9.98 4.11 -3.84
N VAL A 81 -9.03 4.99 -4.15
CA VAL A 81 -9.19 6.44 -3.94
C VAL A 81 -10.29 6.99 -4.84
N LEU A 82 -10.32 6.59 -6.12
CA LEU A 82 -11.35 7.02 -7.07
C LEU A 82 -12.75 6.52 -6.64
N ASP A 83 -12.89 5.26 -6.21
CA ASP A 83 -14.14 4.68 -5.74
C ASP A 83 -14.70 5.43 -4.52
N VAL A 84 -13.82 5.79 -3.57
CA VAL A 84 -14.22 6.59 -2.41
C VAL A 84 -14.71 7.98 -2.81
N LEU A 85 -14.02 8.61 -3.76
CA LEU A 85 -14.40 9.94 -4.24
C LEU A 85 -15.71 9.90 -5.04
N GLU A 86 -15.93 8.85 -5.83
CA GLU A 86 -17.20 8.60 -6.51
C GLU A 86 -18.34 8.43 -5.50
N LEU A 87 -18.15 7.59 -4.47
CA LEU A 87 -19.12 7.40 -3.39
C LEU A 87 -19.41 8.70 -2.63
N GLN A 88 -18.39 9.52 -2.37
CA GLN A 88 -18.56 10.83 -1.75
C GLN A 88 -19.34 11.79 -2.65
N GLY A 89 -19.03 11.84 -3.95
CA GLY A 89 -19.74 12.66 -4.93
C GLY A 89 -21.21 12.29 -5.03
N ARG A 90 -21.53 10.98 -5.09
CA ARG A 90 -22.91 10.48 -5.07
C ARG A 90 -23.63 10.80 -3.77
N SER A 91 -22.94 10.66 -2.63
CA SER A 91 -23.49 11.02 -1.31
C SER A 91 -23.79 12.53 -1.19
N ALA A 92 -23.10 13.36 -1.98
CA ALA A 92 -23.33 14.79 -2.09
C ALA A 92 -24.33 15.17 -3.19
N LEU A 93 -25.04 14.18 -3.79
CA LEU A 93 -26.02 14.36 -4.86
C LEU A 93 -25.44 15.03 -6.12
N LEU A 94 -24.14 14.84 -6.39
CA LEU A 94 -23.54 15.31 -7.63
C LEU A 94 -23.99 14.41 -8.80
N PRO A 95 -24.32 14.97 -9.98
CA PRO A 95 -24.58 14.18 -11.18
C PRO A 95 -23.35 13.35 -11.58
N ASP A 96 -23.55 12.13 -12.09
CA ASP A 96 -22.45 11.23 -12.49
C ASP A 96 -21.49 11.89 -13.51
N ALA A 97 -22.02 12.71 -14.43
CA ALA A 97 -21.20 13.46 -15.38
C ALA A 97 -20.23 14.44 -14.70
N VAL A 98 -20.66 15.08 -13.60
CA VAL A 98 -19.83 16.00 -12.81
C VAL A 98 -18.78 15.20 -12.04
N ILE A 99 -19.17 14.07 -11.43
CA ILE A 99 -18.24 13.18 -10.73
C ILE A 99 -17.14 12.70 -11.68
N SER A 100 -17.51 12.16 -12.84
CA SER A 100 -16.56 11.70 -13.85
C SER A 100 -15.60 12.82 -14.30
N THR A 101 -16.12 14.04 -14.46
CA THR A 101 -15.29 15.20 -14.83
C THR A 101 -14.27 15.54 -13.74
N ILE A 102 -14.70 15.57 -12.47
CA ILE A 102 -13.83 15.82 -11.32
C ILE A 102 -12.75 14.73 -11.21
N LEU A 103 -13.13 13.46 -11.34
CA LEU A 103 -12.20 12.34 -11.24
C LEU A 103 -11.16 12.34 -12.38
N SER A 104 -11.55 12.77 -13.59
CA SER A 104 -10.62 12.90 -14.73
C SER A 104 -9.54 13.98 -14.53
N GLN A 105 -9.77 14.92 -13.61
CA GLN A 105 -8.82 15.99 -13.26
C GLN A 105 -7.88 15.61 -12.11
N LEU A 106 -7.94 14.36 -11.63
CA LEU A 106 -7.04 13.83 -10.63
C LEU A 106 -5.87 13.10 -11.26
N ASN A 107 -4.68 13.42 -10.78
CA ASN A 107 -3.46 12.68 -11.07
C ASN A 107 -2.94 12.08 -9.77
N ILE A 108 -2.99 10.75 -9.67
CA ILE A 108 -2.51 9.99 -8.51
C ILE A 108 -1.21 9.30 -8.91
N THR A 109 -0.11 9.67 -8.26
CA THR A 109 1.20 9.05 -8.47
C THR A 109 1.57 8.26 -7.22
N ILE A 110 1.77 6.95 -7.37
CA ILE A 110 2.11 6.06 -6.26
C ILE A 110 3.60 5.72 -6.28
N ILE A 111 4.25 5.88 -5.14
CA ILE A 111 5.66 5.58 -4.90
C ILE A 111 5.72 4.38 -3.94
N TYR A 112 6.10 3.23 -4.49
CA TYR A 112 6.23 1.99 -3.73
C TYR A 112 7.56 1.28 -4.05
N LYS A 113 8.18 0.68 -3.03
CA LYS A 113 9.41 -0.10 -3.16
C LYS A 113 9.11 -1.59 -2.90
N PRO A 114 8.81 -2.37 -3.96
CA PRO A 114 8.59 -3.81 -3.83
C PRO A 114 9.78 -4.53 -3.20
N LEU A 115 9.49 -5.53 -2.37
CA LEU A 115 10.49 -6.42 -1.80
C LEU A 115 10.87 -7.49 -2.83
N PRO A 116 12.16 -7.65 -3.19
CA PRO A 116 12.61 -8.79 -3.98
C PRO A 116 12.65 -10.06 -3.13
N CYS A 117 12.06 -11.14 -3.63
CA CYS A 117 12.11 -12.46 -3.02
C CYS A 117 12.81 -13.44 -3.95
N LEU A 118 14.11 -13.63 -3.78
CA LEU A 118 14.92 -14.44 -4.71
C LEU A 118 14.83 -15.94 -4.43
N LYS A 119 14.43 -16.31 -3.22
CA LYS A 119 14.13 -17.70 -2.82
C LYS A 119 12.97 -17.69 -1.82
N VAL A 120 12.10 -18.70 -1.92
CA VAL A 120 11.10 -19.00 -0.90
C VAL A 120 11.71 -20.05 0.02
N VAL A 121 11.77 -19.73 1.30
CA VAL A 121 12.31 -20.63 2.32
C VAL A 121 11.15 -21.07 3.20
N SER A 122 10.87 -22.36 3.24
CA SER A 122 10.12 -22.94 4.34
C SER A 122 11.00 -22.95 5.59
N LEU A 123 10.42 -22.87 6.79
CA LEU A 123 11.19 -22.91 8.06
C LEU A 123 12.18 -24.11 8.13
N MET A 124 11.96 -25.17 7.35
CA MET A 124 12.78 -26.39 7.32
C MET A 124 13.77 -26.48 6.14
N ASP A 125 13.85 -25.49 5.24
CA ASP A 125 14.63 -25.61 4.00
C ASP A 125 16.12 -25.25 4.16
N ILE A 126 16.97 -25.94 3.37
CA ILE A 126 18.41 -25.66 3.25
C ILE A 126 18.59 -24.43 2.35
N VAL A 127 19.03 -23.32 2.94
CA VAL A 127 19.03 -22.01 2.30
C VAL A 127 20.34 -21.75 1.56
N ASP A 128 20.23 -21.22 0.33
CA ASP A 128 21.38 -20.83 -0.48
C ASP A 128 21.85 -19.43 -0.04
N MET A 129 23.15 -19.25 0.14
CA MET A 129 23.75 -18.35 1.14
C MET A 129 24.05 -16.93 0.66
N MET A 130 23.47 -16.46 -0.45
CA MET A 130 23.92 -15.19 -1.07
C MET A 130 22.80 -14.24 -1.55
N LYS A 131 21.53 -14.48 -1.21
CA LYS A 131 20.40 -13.72 -1.76
C LYS A 131 19.34 -13.37 -0.70
N GLU A 132 18.61 -12.27 -0.92
CA GLU A 132 17.46 -11.89 -0.07
C GLU A 132 16.36 -12.95 -0.23
N ASN A 133 16.16 -13.71 0.85
CA ASN A 133 15.21 -14.81 0.91
C ASN A 133 13.99 -14.38 1.71
N CYS A 134 12.80 -14.69 1.21
CA CYS A 134 11.54 -14.35 1.86
C CYS A 134 10.95 -15.58 2.55
N VAL A 135 10.44 -15.37 3.76
CA VAL A 135 9.59 -16.35 4.44
C VAL A 135 8.15 -16.00 4.13
N ILE A 136 7.46 -16.92 3.47
CA ILE A 136 6.08 -16.75 3.04
C ILE A 136 5.25 -17.76 3.81
N VAL A 137 4.23 -17.26 4.50
CA VAL A 137 3.23 -18.06 5.20
C VAL A 137 1.89 -17.73 4.56
N ASP A 138 1.25 -18.75 4.02
CA ASP A 138 0.06 -18.63 3.18
C ASP A 138 0.31 -17.70 1.97
N ASP A 139 -0.24 -16.48 2.01
CA ASP A 139 -0.13 -15.45 0.97
C ASP A 139 0.55 -14.17 1.48
N THR A 140 1.24 -14.27 2.63
CA THR A 140 1.89 -13.13 3.30
C THR A 140 3.39 -13.34 3.40
N VAL A 141 4.16 -12.32 3.02
CA VAL A 141 5.58 -12.27 3.38
C VAL A 141 5.65 -11.83 4.84
N THR A 142 6.18 -12.69 5.70
CA THR A 142 6.24 -12.43 7.15
C THR A 142 7.59 -11.86 7.56
N GLN A 143 8.66 -12.40 6.99
CA GLN A 143 10.04 -12.10 7.39
C GLN A 143 11.00 -12.21 6.20
N ILE A 144 12.17 -11.61 6.35
CA ILE A 144 13.28 -11.75 5.42
C ILE A 144 14.46 -12.42 6.10
N CYS A 145 15.21 -13.22 5.34
CA CYS A 145 16.47 -13.78 5.80
C CYS A 145 17.63 -12.96 5.28
N THR A 146 18.23 -12.17 6.18
CA THR A 146 19.40 -11.35 5.90
C THR A 146 20.64 -12.06 6.44
N MET A 147 21.28 -12.91 5.64
CA MET A 147 22.62 -13.37 5.99
C MET A 147 23.63 -12.29 5.61
N LYS A 148 24.13 -11.56 6.60
CA LYS A 148 25.44 -10.92 6.46
C LYS A 148 26.47 -12.03 6.67
N MET A 149 27.22 -12.39 5.63
CA MET A 149 28.39 -13.26 5.85
C MET A 149 29.29 -12.58 6.89
N PRO A 150 29.68 -13.26 7.98
CA PRO A 150 30.80 -12.80 8.77
C PRO A 150 32.04 -12.76 7.85
N PRO A 151 32.97 -11.81 8.07
CA PRO A 151 34.21 -11.78 7.31
C PRO A 151 34.90 -13.15 7.39
N PRO A 152 35.53 -13.62 6.30
CA PRO A 152 36.17 -14.92 6.28
C PRO A 152 37.15 -15.01 7.46
N PRO A 153 37.15 -16.11 8.23
CA PRO A 153 38.08 -16.25 9.33
C PRO A 153 39.51 -16.18 8.79
N ALA A 154 40.39 -15.48 9.51
CA ALA A 154 41.79 -15.28 9.14
C ALA A 154 42.62 -16.59 9.05
N ARG A 155 42.02 -17.75 9.33
CA ARG A 155 42.64 -19.07 9.15
C ARG A 155 41.66 -20.04 8.50
N PRO A 156 42.14 -20.93 7.62
CA PRO A 156 41.32 -21.98 7.04
C PRO A 156 40.92 -22.98 8.14
N ALA A 157 39.69 -22.85 8.66
CA ALA A 157 39.08 -23.88 9.47
C ALA A 157 38.58 -25.02 8.56
N ARG A 158 38.70 -26.26 9.04
CA ARG A 158 38.31 -27.52 8.38
C ARG A 158 36.92 -27.45 7.72
N PRO A 159 36.65 -28.26 6.68
CA PRO A 159 35.39 -28.20 5.95
C PRO A 159 34.21 -28.64 6.82
N ALA A 160 33.47 -27.69 7.36
CA ALA A 160 32.22 -27.90 8.08
C ALA A 160 31.08 -28.18 7.08
N ARG A 161 31.03 -29.39 6.52
CA ARG A 161 29.98 -29.82 5.58
C ARG A 161 28.58 -30.00 6.21
N GLN A 162 28.41 -29.79 7.52
CA GLN A 162 27.16 -30.08 8.23
C GLN A 162 26.48 -28.88 8.92
N GLN A 163 27.09 -27.68 8.95
CA GLN A 163 26.47 -26.50 9.59
C GLN A 163 25.67 -25.59 8.66
N GLN A 164 25.46 -26.00 7.40
CA GLN A 164 24.76 -25.20 6.39
C GLN A 164 23.24 -25.40 6.39
N GLN A 165 22.75 -26.39 7.14
CA GLN A 165 21.33 -26.67 7.29
C GLN A 165 20.82 -25.84 8.49
N ASN A 166 19.80 -25.01 8.30
CA ASN A 166 19.14 -24.13 9.30
C ASN A 166 19.69 -22.72 9.57
N MET A 167 20.57 -22.14 8.75
CA MET A 167 21.09 -20.80 9.07
C MET A 167 20.08 -19.65 8.90
N CYS A 168 19.03 -19.80 8.08
CA CYS A 168 18.01 -18.74 7.91
C CYS A 168 17.20 -18.53 9.20
N MET A 169 16.93 -19.59 9.97
CA MET A 169 16.26 -19.49 11.28
C MET A 169 16.99 -18.56 12.27
N MET A 170 18.32 -18.47 12.21
CA MET A 170 19.11 -17.58 13.08
C MET A 170 19.23 -16.14 12.56
N HIS A 171 18.80 -15.87 11.33
CA HIS A 171 18.94 -14.57 10.66
C HIS A 171 17.61 -14.04 10.11
N LEU A 172 16.50 -14.46 10.72
CA LEU A 172 15.19 -13.90 10.47
C LEU A 172 15.18 -12.44 10.96
N ALA A 173 14.97 -11.54 10.02
CA ALA A 173 14.82 -10.13 10.28
C ALA A 173 13.40 -9.68 9.91
N PRO A 174 12.85 -8.69 10.63
CA PRO A 174 11.58 -8.08 10.24
C PRO A 174 11.71 -7.42 8.87
N ILE A 175 10.61 -7.36 8.12
CA ILE A 175 10.55 -6.67 6.84
C ILE A 175 10.87 -5.19 7.07
N PRO A 176 11.87 -4.63 6.38
CA PRO A 176 12.21 -3.23 6.54
C PRO A 176 11.04 -2.29 6.20
N PRO A 177 10.85 -1.17 6.93
CA PRO A 177 9.68 -0.30 6.78
C PRO A 177 9.47 0.25 5.36
N GLN A 178 10.54 0.41 4.56
CA GLN A 178 10.44 0.87 3.19
C GLN A 178 9.62 -0.05 2.26
N HIS A 179 9.44 -1.32 2.62
CA HIS A 179 8.60 -2.27 1.88
C HIS A 179 7.15 -2.34 2.41
N LEU A 180 6.92 -1.74 3.58
CA LEU A 180 5.64 -1.64 4.29
C LEU A 180 5.08 -0.21 4.28
N THR A 181 5.59 0.63 3.37
CA THR A 181 5.18 2.02 3.20
C THR A 181 4.81 2.25 1.74
N ILE A 182 3.60 2.75 1.50
CA ILE A 182 3.16 3.24 0.19
C ILE A 182 3.11 4.76 0.28
N GLY A 183 4.00 5.43 -0.44
CA GLY A 183 3.97 6.86 -0.60
C GLY A 183 3.24 7.26 -1.88
N GLY A 184 2.98 8.54 -2.05
CA GLY A 184 2.47 9.05 -3.32
C GLY A 184 2.07 10.51 -3.25
N THR A 185 1.58 11.01 -4.37
CA THR A 185 0.98 12.33 -4.49
C THR A 185 -0.37 12.24 -5.16
N ILE A 186 -1.30 13.07 -4.70
CA ILE A 186 -2.59 13.33 -5.33
C ILE A 186 -2.55 14.78 -5.78
N SER A 187 -2.59 15.00 -7.09
CA SER A 187 -2.66 16.33 -7.68
C SER A 187 -4.02 16.51 -8.35
N THR A 188 -4.60 17.70 -8.21
CA THR A 188 -5.88 18.04 -8.85
C THR A 188 -5.82 19.41 -9.51
N THR A 189 -6.43 19.53 -10.67
CA THR A 189 -6.70 20.82 -11.33
C THR A 189 -8.14 21.30 -11.12
N ASN A 190 -8.94 20.54 -10.37
CA ASN A 190 -10.31 20.87 -10.05
C ASN A 190 -10.39 21.89 -8.90
N ILE A 191 -11.05 23.03 -9.12
CA ILE A 191 -11.11 24.11 -8.12
C ILE A 191 -11.79 23.69 -6.81
N ILE A 192 -12.77 22.79 -6.88
CA ILE A 192 -13.50 22.32 -5.70
C ILE A 192 -12.55 21.51 -4.84
N MET A 193 -11.88 20.51 -5.43
CA MET A 193 -10.95 19.64 -4.69
C MET A 193 -9.65 20.34 -4.29
N ALA A 194 -9.19 21.31 -5.08
CA ALA A 194 -7.99 22.10 -4.75
C ALA A 194 -8.16 22.88 -3.45
N ASN A 195 -9.37 23.36 -3.18
CA ASN A 195 -9.71 24.11 -1.97
C ASN A 195 -10.09 23.22 -0.77
N TRP A 196 -10.06 21.89 -0.92
CA TRP A 196 -10.32 20.99 0.21
C TRP A 196 -9.24 21.10 1.27
N SER A 197 -9.67 21.20 2.52
CA SER A 197 -8.75 21.20 3.66
C SER A 197 -8.04 19.85 3.79
N THR A 198 -6.90 19.84 4.47
CA THR A 198 -6.19 18.59 4.81
C THR A 198 -7.10 17.60 5.54
N ALA A 199 -8.03 18.07 6.37
CA ALA A 199 -9.00 17.21 7.07
C ALA A 199 -9.97 16.50 6.11
N MET A 200 -10.41 17.19 5.04
CA MET A 200 -11.26 16.58 4.01
C MET A 200 -10.49 15.51 3.24
N TRP A 201 -9.26 15.81 2.80
CA TRP A 201 -8.40 14.83 2.14
C TRP A 201 -8.07 13.64 3.04
N GLN A 202 -7.79 13.89 4.31
CA GLN A 202 -7.56 12.84 5.30
C GLN A 202 -8.79 11.94 5.46
N SER A 203 -10.01 12.50 5.42
CA SER A 203 -11.26 11.73 5.44
C SER A 203 -11.39 10.80 4.23
N VAL A 204 -11.03 11.26 3.03
CA VAL A 204 -11.00 10.43 1.80
C VAL A 204 -10.03 9.28 1.97
N VAL A 205 -8.79 9.56 2.34
CA VAL A 205 -7.75 8.52 2.43
C VAL A 205 -8.05 7.53 3.57
N ASN A 206 -8.61 7.99 4.68
CA ASN A 206 -9.08 7.11 5.76
C ASN A 206 -10.20 6.16 5.28
N ARG A 207 -11.13 6.64 4.45
CA ARG A 207 -12.17 5.78 3.84
C ARG A 207 -11.56 4.81 2.84
N ALA A 208 -10.56 5.22 2.06
CA ALA A 208 -9.86 4.33 1.13
C ALA A 208 -9.15 3.20 1.87
N VAL A 209 -8.44 3.53 2.96
CA VAL A 209 -7.84 2.54 3.87
C VAL A 209 -8.88 1.56 4.41
N ARG A 210 -10.04 2.05 4.86
CA ARG A 210 -11.12 1.17 5.35
C ARG A 210 -11.65 0.26 4.24
N MET A 211 -11.75 0.76 3.01
CA MET A 211 -12.19 0.00 1.85
C MET A 211 -11.19 -1.10 1.48
N LEU A 212 -9.89 -0.82 1.54
CA LEU A 212 -8.82 -1.83 1.41
C LEU A 212 -8.93 -2.89 2.51
N ALA A 213 -9.16 -2.46 3.76
CA ALA A 213 -9.33 -3.35 4.91
C ALA A 213 -10.64 -4.17 4.86
N SER A 214 -11.64 -3.79 4.06
CA SER A 214 -12.85 -4.58 3.82
C SER A 214 -12.81 -5.42 2.55
N GLY A 215 -11.80 -5.20 1.69
CA GLY A 215 -11.68 -5.81 0.38
C GLY A 215 -10.98 -7.17 0.38
N PRO A 216 -10.55 -7.65 -0.80
CA PRO A 216 -9.85 -8.93 -0.97
C PRO A 216 -8.57 -9.05 -0.13
N PHE A 217 -7.95 -7.92 0.21
CA PHE A 217 -6.72 -7.85 1.02
C PHE A 217 -6.99 -7.51 2.49
N ARG A 218 -8.20 -7.73 3.01
CA ARG A 218 -8.60 -7.40 4.39
C ARG A 218 -7.58 -7.78 5.46
N LEU A 219 -7.04 -9.00 5.39
CA LEU A 219 -6.08 -9.51 6.37
C LEU A 219 -4.75 -8.75 6.35
N HIS A 220 -4.41 -8.12 5.22
CA HIS A 220 -3.17 -7.37 5.06
C HIS A 220 -3.31 -5.91 5.48
N PHE A 221 -4.51 -5.34 5.33
CA PHE A 221 -4.78 -3.93 5.61
C PHE A 221 -5.53 -3.69 6.93
N SER A 222 -5.69 -4.70 7.80
CA SER A 222 -6.48 -4.57 9.05
C SER A 222 -5.93 -3.55 10.05
N THR A 223 -4.61 -3.32 10.05
CA THR A 223 -3.91 -2.39 10.95
C THR A 223 -3.36 -1.17 10.21
N VAL A 224 -3.75 -0.98 8.96
CA VAL A 224 -3.19 0.07 8.11
C VAL A 224 -3.66 1.46 8.59
N SER A 225 -2.76 2.42 8.50
CA SER A 225 -3.04 3.83 8.74
C SER A 225 -2.56 4.65 7.55
N ALA A 226 -3.14 5.81 7.35
CA ALA A 226 -2.72 6.73 6.31
C ALA A 226 -2.68 8.16 6.81
N VAL A 227 -1.79 8.94 6.24
CA VAL A 227 -1.60 10.35 6.53
C VAL A 227 -1.55 11.12 5.23
N VAL A 228 -2.24 12.26 5.19
CA VAL A 228 -2.17 13.24 4.11
C VAL A 228 -1.51 14.51 4.62
N SER A 229 -0.57 15.04 3.84
CA SER A 229 0.11 16.31 4.09
C SER A 229 0.23 17.13 2.80
N GLY A 230 0.57 18.42 2.94
CA GLY A 230 0.67 19.38 1.82
C GLY A 230 -0.25 20.58 2.00
N ASN A 231 -0.10 21.59 1.14
CA ASN A 231 -0.91 22.82 1.08
C ASN A 231 -1.66 22.92 -0.25
#